data_AF-R8B6B0-F1
#
_entry.id   AF-R8B6B0-F1
#
_cell.length_a   1.000
_cell.length_b   1.000
_cell.length_c   1.000
_cell.angle_alpha   90.00
_cell.angle_beta   90.00
_cell.angle_gamma   90.00
#
_symmetry.space_group_name_H-M   'P 1'
#
loop_
_entity.id
_entity.type
_entity.pdbx_description
1 polymer ?
#
loop_
_entity_poly.entity_id
_entity_poly.type
_entity_poly.pdbx_seq_one_letter_code
_entity_poly.pdbx_strand_id
1 'polypeptide(L)'
;MTFIRFILSILVVVSSVAVAQARTVYVDDQLYLPVRSGPGTQYRIIENALPSGTPLEVLDTANENFTKVRTPKGSEGWVSKQYLSDTPIARDLLERATRQLEAARSELNETKEQLSTVTAERNELRDSETSLSSRSQELQQELRRVKEVSADALNIQRRNRELLEENQKLRNDLEVLTAENERLEASKESDFMLLGAALVLGGVLLALIIPMLKPTRKTDNWA
;
A
#
# COMPACT_ATOMS: atom_id res chain seq x y z
N MET A 1 -19.99 5.07 89.12
CA MET A 1 -19.10 6.25 89.28
C MET A 1 -17.64 5.98 88.88
N THR A 2 -17.11 4.76 89.02
CA THR A 2 -15.71 4.42 88.67
C THR A 2 -15.48 4.19 87.17
N PHE A 3 -16.44 3.60 86.45
CA PHE A 3 -16.32 3.31 85.01
C PHE A 3 -16.27 4.58 84.13
N ILE A 4 -17.08 5.59 84.47
CA ILE A 4 -17.10 6.90 83.78
C ILE A 4 -15.77 7.63 83.97
N ARG A 5 -15.15 7.52 85.15
CA ARG A 5 -13.83 8.12 85.43
C ARG A 5 -12.72 7.46 84.63
N PHE A 6 -12.80 6.15 84.40
CA PHE A 6 -11.87 5.40 83.55
C PHE A 6 -12.00 5.75 82.06
N ILE A 7 -13.23 5.94 81.58
CA ILE A 7 -13.47 6.37 80.19
C ILE A 7 -12.97 7.80 79.98
N LEU A 8 -13.20 8.70 80.95
CA LEU A 8 -12.73 10.08 80.89
C LEU A 8 -11.20 10.17 80.91
N SER A 9 -10.52 9.34 81.72
CA SER A 9 -9.06 9.31 81.74
C SER A 9 -8.46 8.72 80.45
N ILE A 10 -9.09 7.70 79.85
CA ILE A 10 -8.70 7.18 78.54
C ILE A 10 -8.88 8.24 77.45
N LEU A 11 -9.99 8.99 77.46
CA LEU A 11 -10.25 10.05 76.49
C LEU A 11 -9.20 11.18 76.55
N VAL A 12 -8.76 11.55 77.75
CA VAL A 12 -7.72 12.56 77.96
C VAL A 12 -6.34 12.09 77.47
N VAL A 13 -6.00 10.81 77.68
CA VAL A 13 -4.74 10.22 77.18
C VAL A 13 -4.75 10.10 75.65
N VAL A 14 -5.87 9.72 75.04
CA VAL A 14 -5.99 9.63 73.57
C VAL A 14 -5.90 11.00 72.89
N SER A 15 -6.45 12.05 73.52
CA SER A 15 -6.39 13.42 72.99
C SER A 15 -4.97 14.02 73.02
N SER A 16 -4.14 13.62 73.99
CA SER A 16 -2.77 14.14 74.14
C SER A 16 -1.76 13.52 73.17
N VAL A 17 -2.07 12.37 72.55
CA VAL A 17 -1.24 11.74 71.50
C VAL A 17 -1.38 12.44 70.14
N ALA A 18 -2.46 13.19 69.91
CA ALA A 18 -2.75 13.81 68.61
C ALA A 18 -1.95 15.09 68.29
N VAL A 19 -1.15 15.63 69.22
CA VAL A 19 -0.55 16.98 69.10
C VAL A 19 0.95 16.98 68.77
N ALA A 20 1.60 15.82 68.70
CA ALA A 20 3.01 15.73 68.30
C ALA A 20 3.19 15.38 66.81
N GLN A 21 2.62 16.20 65.91
CA GLN A 21 2.95 16.13 64.47
C GLN A 21 4.30 16.82 64.26
N ALA A 22 5.38 16.05 64.25
CA ALA A 22 6.71 16.57 63.97
C ALA A 22 6.77 17.09 62.51
N ARG A 23 6.73 18.41 62.33
CA ARG A 23 6.88 19.05 61.02
C ARG A 23 8.36 19.07 60.65
N THR A 24 8.72 18.33 59.61
CA THR A 24 10.07 18.44 59.03
C THR A 24 10.21 19.78 58.33
N VAL A 25 11.22 20.54 58.72
CA VAL A 25 11.59 21.83 58.12
C VAL A 25 13.03 21.71 57.64
N TYR A 26 13.34 22.35 56.52
CA TYR A 26 14.68 22.35 55.94
C TYR A 26 15.35 23.71 56.17
N VAL A 27 16.68 23.70 56.29
CA VAL A 27 17.46 24.93 56.29
C VAL A 27 17.44 25.50 54.87
N ASP A 28 17.13 26.79 54.74
CA ASP A 28 17.12 27.49 53.46
C ASP A 28 18.56 27.70 52.95
N ASP A 29 18.76 27.54 51.64
CA ASP A 29 20.08 27.62 50.98
C ASP A 29 20.42 29.06 50.54
N GLN A 30 19.71 30.06 51.07
CA GLN A 30 19.95 31.46 50.77
C GLN A 30 21.07 32.05 51.62
N LEU A 31 22.27 32.14 51.03
CA LEU A 31 23.38 32.90 51.58
C LEU A 31 23.33 34.37 51.13
N TYR A 32 23.69 35.28 52.05
CA TYR A 32 23.78 36.72 51.81
C TYR A 32 25.22 37.20 51.96
N LEU A 33 25.76 37.82 50.90
CA LEU A 33 27.14 38.28 50.84
C LEU A 33 27.21 39.81 51.06
N PRO A 34 27.90 40.29 52.12
CA PRO A 34 28.11 41.72 52.30
C PRO A 34 29.21 42.24 51.37
N VAL A 35 28.93 43.36 50.70
CA VAL A 35 29.90 44.11 49.87
C VAL A 35 30.51 45.22 50.72
N ARG A 36 31.83 45.27 50.78
CA ARG A 36 32.59 46.18 51.66
C ARG A 36 33.35 47.25 50.87
N SER A 37 33.69 48.35 51.53
CA SER A 37 34.46 49.44 50.91
C SER A 37 35.96 49.13 50.71
N GLY A 38 36.48 48.07 51.33
CA GLY A 38 37.88 47.69 51.25
C GLY A 38 38.12 46.20 51.52
N PRO A 39 39.33 45.68 51.25
CA PRO A 39 39.66 44.27 51.36
C PRO A 39 39.91 43.86 52.82
N GLY A 40 38.84 43.61 53.57
CA GLY A 40 38.93 43.22 54.97
C GLY A 40 37.59 43.33 55.72
N THR A 41 37.49 42.65 56.87
CA THR A 41 36.28 42.67 57.72
C THR A 41 36.12 43.97 58.50
N GLN A 42 37.18 44.76 58.64
CA GLN A 42 37.20 46.08 59.28
C GLN A 42 36.56 47.18 58.44
N TYR A 43 36.40 46.97 57.12
CA TYR A 43 35.86 47.98 56.23
C TYR A 43 34.34 48.04 56.28
N ARG A 44 33.80 49.25 56.10
CA ARG A 44 32.36 49.54 56.10
C ARG A 44 31.64 48.71 55.04
N ILE A 45 30.50 48.14 55.42
CA ILE A 45 29.59 47.46 54.50
C ILE A 45 28.85 48.53 53.68
N ILE A 46 28.98 48.46 52.36
CA ILE A 46 28.29 49.34 51.41
C ILE A 46 26.95 48.71 51.02
N GLU A 47 26.91 47.40 50.83
CA GLU A 47 25.68 46.63 50.56
C GLU A 47 25.63 45.43 51.50
N ASN A 48 24.56 45.33 52.29
CA ASN A 48 24.50 44.40 53.41
C ASN A 48 24.08 42.97 53.03
N ALA A 49 23.38 42.80 51.91
CA ALA A 49 22.71 41.54 51.60
C ALA A 49 22.63 41.31 50.09
N LEU A 50 23.75 40.95 49.46
CA LEU A 50 23.74 40.47 48.09
C LEU A 50 23.30 38.99 48.09
N PRO A 51 22.18 38.62 47.46
CA PRO A 51 21.70 37.25 47.49
C PRO A 51 22.59 36.32 46.64
N SER A 52 22.67 35.06 47.05
CA SER A 52 23.37 34.02 46.29
C SER A 52 22.83 33.86 44.88
N GLY A 53 23.72 33.58 43.94
CA GLY A 53 23.40 33.52 42.50
C GLY A 53 23.42 34.88 41.79
N THR A 54 23.62 35.98 42.52
CA THR A 54 23.78 37.29 41.86
C THR A 54 25.06 37.30 41.02
N PRO A 55 24.98 37.57 39.70
CA PRO A 55 26.17 37.67 38.87
C PRO A 55 26.97 38.93 39.22
N LEU A 56 28.28 38.79 39.33
CA LEU A 56 29.21 39.85 39.68
C LEU A 56 30.27 39.99 38.59
N GLU A 57 30.61 41.23 38.24
CA GLU A 57 31.75 41.51 37.37
C GLU A 57 33.02 41.65 38.22
N VAL A 58 34.05 40.85 37.95
CA VAL A 58 35.31 40.89 38.69
C VAL A 58 36.19 42.02 38.14
N LEU A 59 36.64 42.91 39.02
CA LEU A 59 37.49 44.05 38.68
C LEU A 59 38.95 43.86 39.12
N ASP A 60 39.17 43.27 40.29
CA ASP A 60 40.52 43.06 40.84
C ASP A 60 40.56 41.84 41.78
N THR A 61 41.58 41.00 41.64
CA THR A 61 41.82 39.78 42.42
C THR A 61 43.15 39.77 43.17
N ALA A 62 43.88 40.90 43.18
CA ALA A 62 45.24 41.00 43.73
C ALA A 62 45.34 40.72 45.24
N ASN A 63 44.26 40.91 46.00
CA ASN A 63 44.22 40.56 47.42
C ASN A 63 44.01 39.05 47.62
N GLU A 64 44.60 38.45 48.65
CA GLU A 64 44.51 37.00 48.89
C GLU A 64 43.09 36.50 49.20
N ASN A 65 42.33 37.21 50.05
CA ASN A 65 41.05 36.72 50.59
C ASN A 65 39.82 37.48 50.05
N PHE A 66 40.04 38.62 49.39
CA PHE A 66 38.99 39.49 48.87
C PHE A 66 39.16 39.75 47.38
N THR A 67 38.04 39.94 46.70
CA THR A 67 37.98 40.32 45.27
C THR A 67 37.17 41.60 45.15
N LYS A 68 37.67 42.55 44.36
CA LYS A 68 36.91 43.74 43.98
C LYS A 68 35.94 43.37 42.86
N VAL A 69 34.67 43.69 43.05
CA VAL A 69 33.59 43.37 42.11
C VAL A 69 32.72 44.59 41.84
N ARG A 70 32.04 44.59 40.69
CA ARG A 70 30.93 45.48 40.38
C ARG A 70 29.62 44.69 40.41
N THR A 71 28.64 45.18 41.17
CA THR A 71 27.31 44.58 41.24
C THR A 71 26.46 45.02 40.04
N PRO A 72 25.36 44.30 39.70
CA PRO A 72 24.45 44.71 38.62
C PRO A 72 23.83 46.11 38.80
N LYS A 73 23.82 46.62 40.04
CA LYS A 73 23.35 47.97 40.38
C LYS A 73 24.39 49.06 40.08
N GLY A 74 25.60 48.69 39.64
CA GLY A 74 26.71 49.59 39.36
C GLY A 74 27.61 49.91 40.56
N SER A 75 27.32 49.36 41.75
CA SER A 75 28.13 49.58 42.95
C SER A 75 29.43 48.79 42.89
N GLU A 76 30.55 49.43 43.20
CA GLU A 76 31.85 48.77 43.33
C GLU A 76 32.22 48.54 44.80
N GLY A 77 32.79 47.38 45.10
CA GLY A 77 33.29 47.06 46.43
C GLY A 77 34.02 45.73 46.48
N TRP A 78 34.39 45.33 47.69
CA TRP A 78 35.16 44.13 47.97
C TRP A 78 34.29 43.06 48.62
N VAL A 79 34.38 41.83 48.12
CA VAL A 79 33.68 40.65 48.64
C VAL A 79 34.67 39.54 48.94
N SER A 80 34.32 38.62 49.84
CA SER A 80 35.21 37.50 50.20
C SER A 80 35.21 36.42 49.12
N LYS A 81 36.41 35.97 48.73
CA LYS A 81 36.61 34.97 47.67
C LYS A 81 35.94 33.62 47.95
N GLN A 82 35.81 33.22 49.22
CA GLN A 82 35.23 31.93 49.60
C GLN A 82 33.75 31.76 49.19
N TYR A 83 33.06 32.86 48.88
CA TYR A 83 31.67 32.86 48.44
C TYR A 83 31.50 33.10 46.93
N LEU A 84 32.61 33.21 46.20
CA LEU A 84 32.60 33.37 44.75
C LEU A 84 32.80 32.00 44.08
N SER A 85 32.02 31.76 43.03
CA SER A 85 32.16 30.61 42.15
C SER A 85 32.05 31.06 40.71
N ASP A 86 32.80 30.43 39.83
CA ASP A 86 32.72 30.65 38.37
C ASP A 86 31.46 29.99 37.77
N THR A 87 30.78 29.12 38.53
CA THR A 87 29.56 28.44 38.09
C THR A 87 28.32 29.05 38.74
N PRO A 88 27.17 29.10 38.04
CA PRO A 88 25.89 29.48 38.64
C PRO A 88 25.50 28.60 39.82
N ILE A 89 24.60 29.08 40.67
CA ILE A 89 24.09 28.32 41.81
C ILE A 89 23.28 27.09 41.37
N ALA A 90 23.23 26.09 42.25
CA ALA A 90 22.55 24.82 41.99
C ALA A 90 21.07 25.01 41.60
N ARG A 91 20.36 25.96 42.21
CA ARG A 91 18.96 26.26 41.89
C ARG A 91 18.78 26.68 40.42
N ASP A 92 19.60 27.59 39.93
CA ASP A 92 19.50 28.11 38.57
C ASP A 92 19.92 27.04 37.55
N LEU A 93 20.91 26.20 37.88
CA LEU A 93 21.27 25.04 37.07
C LEU A 93 20.15 24.02 37.01
N LEU A 94 19.50 23.74 38.14
CA LEU A 94 18.36 22.83 38.22
C LEU A 94 17.21 23.33 37.37
N GLU A 95 16.87 24.62 37.47
CA GLU A 95 15.83 25.24 36.66
C GLU A 95 16.13 25.17 35.16
N ARG A 96 17.39 25.41 34.75
CA ARG A 96 17.79 25.24 33.34
C ARG A 96 17.69 23.78 32.89
N ALA A 97 18.14 22.85 33.73
CA ALA A 97 18.12 21.42 33.42
C ALA A 97 16.68 20.90 33.32
N THR A 98 15.77 21.32 34.22
CA THR A 98 14.35 20.93 34.14
C THR A 98 13.69 21.48 32.89
N ARG A 99 13.92 22.75 32.54
CA ARG A 99 13.43 23.34 31.29
C ARG A 99 13.95 22.61 30.05
N GLN A 100 15.24 22.27 30.01
CA GLN A 100 15.83 21.50 28.91
C GLN A 100 15.24 20.10 28.81
N LEU A 101 15.01 19.43 29.95
CA LEU A 101 14.40 18.12 30.01
C LEU A 101 12.94 18.14 29.55
N GLU A 102 12.17 19.17 29.91
CA GLU A 102 10.80 19.37 29.41
C GLU A 102 10.79 19.62 27.90
N ALA A 103 11.66 20.49 27.39
CA ALA A 103 11.79 20.76 25.96
C ALA A 103 12.17 19.50 25.18
N ALA A 104 13.19 18.75 25.64
CA ALA A 104 13.63 17.52 25.00
C ALA A 104 12.54 16.42 25.04
N ARG A 105 11.75 16.35 26.11
CA ARG A 105 10.60 15.43 26.18
C ARG A 105 9.50 15.82 25.20
N SER A 106 9.22 17.10 25.04
CA SER A 106 8.26 17.60 24.05
C SER A 106 8.70 17.25 22.64
N GLU A 107 9.96 17.54 22.30
CA GLU A 107 10.55 17.23 20.99
C GLU A 107 10.55 15.72 20.70
N LEU A 108 10.86 14.89 21.71
CA LEU A 108 10.81 13.44 21.58
C LEU A 108 9.39 12.94 21.25
N ASN A 109 8.37 13.49 21.91
CA ASN A 109 6.99 13.12 21.65
C ASN A 109 6.54 13.55 20.25
N GLU A 110 6.87 14.78 19.85
CA GLU A 110 6.58 15.28 18.51
C GLU A 110 7.28 14.44 17.43
N THR A 111 8.57 14.17 17.60
CA THR A 111 9.35 13.34 16.66
C THR A 111 8.79 11.92 16.58
N LYS A 112 8.34 11.35 17.71
CA LYS A 112 7.72 10.02 17.75
C LYS A 112 6.38 10.00 17.02
N GLU A 113 5.58 11.05 17.17
CA GLU A 113 4.32 11.22 16.43
C GLU A 113 4.58 11.35 14.93
N GLN A 114 5.51 12.22 14.52
CA GLN A 114 5.94 12.36 13.13
C GLN A 114 6.44 11.03 12.55
N LEU A 115 7.26 10.28 13.29
CA LEU A 115 7.76 8.97 12.86
C LEU A 115 6.62 7.97 12.66
N SER A 116 5.61 7.99 13.53
CA SER A 116 4.41 7.15 13.39
C SER A 116 3.64 7.52 12.13
N THR A 117 3.40 8.81 11.89
CA THR A 117 2.69 9.31 10.70
C THR A 117 3.43 8.98 9.41
N VAL A 118 4.72 9.29 9.33
CA VAL A 118 5.56 9.00 8.16
C VAL A 118 5.65 7.49 7.90
N THR A 119 5.66 6.67 8.96
CA THR A 119 5.64 5.20 8.81
C THR A 119 4.30 4.72 8.25
N ALA A 120 3.19 5.29 8.70
CA ALA A 120 1.85 4.98 8.18
C ALA A 120 1.72 5.38 6.70
N GLU A 121 2.09 6.62 6.35
CA GLU A 121 2.10 7.12 4.97
C GLU A 121 2.97 6.27 4.05
N ARG A 122 4.18 5.89 4.50
CA ARG A 122 5.07 5.01 3.73
C ARG A 122 4.46 3.64 3.46
N ASN A 123 3.71 3.09 4.42
CA ASN A 123 3.04 1.80 4.23
C ASN A 123 1.87 1.94 3.25
N GLU A 124 1.06 2.99 3.38
CA GLU A 124 -0.05 3.28 2.46
C GLU A 124 0.44 3.50 1.01
N LEU A 125 1.53 4.26 0.83
CA LEU A 125 2.17 4.46 -0.47
C LEU A 125 2.69 3.14 -1.04
N ARG A 126 3.29 2.29 -0.21
CA ARG A 126 3.79 0.98 -0.64
C ARG A 126 2.66 0.03 -1.07
N ASP A 127 1.53 0.07 -0.38
CA ASP A 127 0.34 -0.70 -0.74
C ASP A 127 -0.26 -0.17 -2.06
N SER A 128 -0.31 1.15 -2.22
CA SER A 128 -0.75 1.81 -3.46
C SER A 128 0.13 1.43 -4.65
N GLU A 129 1.46 1.48 -4.51
CA GLU A 129 2.42 1.04 -5.53
C GLU A 129 2.21 -0.43 -5.92
N THR A 130 2.00 -1.31 -4.93
CA THR A 130 1.75 -2.73 -5.18
C THR A 130 0.44 -2.95 -5.96
N SER A 131 -0.60 -2.18 -5.61
CA SER A 131 -1.89 -2.22 -6.31
C SER A 131 -1.79 -1.69 -7.74
N LEU A 132 -1.06 -0.58 -7.95
CA LEU A 132 -0.84 0.02 -9.27
C LEU A 132 -0.02 -0.91 -10.17
N SER A 133 1.03 -1.54 -9.62
CA SER A 133 1.81 -2.55 -10.34
C SER A 133 0.94 -3.72 -10.78
N SER A 134 0.12 -4.26 -9.88
CA SER A 134 -0.80 -5.37 -10.20
C SER A 134 -1.80 -4.97 -11.29
N ARG A 135 -2.41 -3.78 -11.17
CA ARG A 135 -3.37 -3.27 -12.16
C ARG A 135 -2.73 -2.99 -13.50
N SER A 136 -1.48 -2.52 -13.52
CA SER A 136 -0.70 -2.35 -14.74
C SER A 136 -0.45 -3.68 -15.44
N GLN A 137 -0.08 -4.73 -14.69
CA GLN A 137 0.09 -6.07 -15.23
C GLN A 137 -1.22 -6.64 -15.79
N GLU A 138 -2.33 -6.49 -15.08
CA GLU A 138 -3.65 -6.91 -15.53
C GLU A 138 -4.06 -6.19 -16.82
N LEU A 139 -3.92 -4.86 -16.88
CA LEU A 139 -4.20 -4.08 -18.09
C LEU A 139 -3.32 -4.49 -19.27
N GLN A 140 -2.06 -4.83 -19.04
CA GLN A 140 -1.17 -5.35 -20.08
C GLN A 140 -1.63 -6.72 -20.59
N GLN A 141 -2.08 -7.61 -19.71
CA GLN A 141 -2.62 -8.92 -20.10
C GLN A 141 -3.93 -8.76 -20.88
N GLU A 142 -4.83 -7.89 -20.43
CA GLU A 142 -6.10 -7.63 -21.11
C GLU A 142 -5.87 -7.02 -22.49
N LEU A 143 -4.91 -6.09 -22.63
CA LEU A 143 -4.51 -5.56 -23.93
C LEU A 143 -3.97 -6.65 -24.87
N ARG A 144 -3.20 -7.61 -24.36
CA ARG A 144 -2.73 -8.75 -25.16
C ARG A 144 -3.90 -9.63 -25.60
N ARG A 145 -4.80 -9.94 -24.68
CA ARG A 145 -6.00 -10.76 -24.93
C ARG A 145 -6.91 -10.13 -25.97
N VAL A 146 -7.20 -8.82 -25.86
CA VAL A 146 -8.02 -8.09 -26.83
C VAL A 146 -7.38 -8.10 -28.21
N LYS A 147 -6.05 -7.95 -28.30
CA LYS A 147 -5.33 -8.03 -29.57
C LYS A 147 -5.42 -9.43 -30.20
N GLU A 148 -5.26 -10.47 -29.39
CA GLU A 148 -5.36 -11.87 -29.83
C GLU A 148 -6.77 -12.20 -30.33
N VAL A 149 -7.81 -11.89 -29.54
CA VAL A 149 -9.21 -12.09 -29.93
C VAL A 149 -9.55 -11.32 -31.22
N SER A 150 -9.04 -10.11 -31.36
CA SER A 150 -9.24 -9.32 -32.59
C SER A 150 -8.57 -9.96 -33.80
N ALA A 151 -7.37 -10.55 -33.64
CA ALA A 151 -6.69 -11.27 -34.70
C ALA A 151 -7.42 -12.56 -35.08
N ASP A 152 -7.94 -13.31 -34.10
CA ASP A 152 -8.72 -14.52 -34.32
C ASP A 152 -10.05 -14.24 -35.01
N ALA A 153 -10.75 -13.17 -34.65
CA ALA A 153 -11.99 -12.75 -35.31
C ALA A 153 -11.77 -12.52 -36.83
N LEU A 154 -10.65 -11.89 -37.20
CA LEU A 154 -10.27 -11.69 -38.60
C LEU A 154 -9.96 -13.02 -39.31
N ASN A 155 -9.30 -13.95 -38.61
CA ASN A 155 -8.99 -15.27 -39.16
C ASN A 155 -10.26 -16.12 -39.37
N ILE A 156 -11.18 -16.12 -38.39
CA ILE A 156 -12.49 -16.78 -38.49
C ILE A 156 -13.29 -16.19 -39.65
N GLN A 157 -13.32 -14.87 -39.80
CA GLN A 157 -14.00 -14.21 -40.91
C GLN A 157 -13.42 -14.65 -42.27
N ARG A 158 -12.10 -14.80 -42.38
CA ARG A 158 -11.44 -15.34 -43.59
C ARG A 158 -11.85 -16.78 -43.87
N ARG A 159 -11.76 -17.65 -42.86
CA ARG A 159 -12.12 -19.08 -42.96
C ARG A 159 -13.58 -19.28 -43.35
N ASN A 160 -14.49 -18.48 -42.79
CA ASN A 160 -15.91 -18.56 -43.10
C ASN A 160 -16.18 -18.17 -44.57
N ARG A 161 -15.48 -17.15 -45.09
CA ARG A 161 -15.55 -16.79 -46.51
C ARG A 161 -15.05 -17.94 -47.41
N GLU A 162 -13.89 -18.52 -47.08
CA GLU A 162 -13.33 -19.67 -47.82
C GLU A 162 -14.30 -20.86 -47.81
N LEU A 163 -14.89 -21.20 -46.65
CA LEU A 163 -15.86 -22.29 -46.53
C LEU A 163 -17.15 -22.02 -47.32
N LEU A 164 -17.60 -20.77 -47.41
CA LEU A 164 -18.76 -20.39 -48.23
C LEU A 164 -18.44 -20.55 -49.73
N GLU A 165 -17.25 -20.13 -50.16
CA GLU A 165 -16.78 -20.32 -51.53
C GLU A 165 -16.64 -21.80 -51.88
N GLU A 166 -16.08 -22.61 -50.98
CA GLU A 166 -15.94 -24.06 -51.16
C GLU A 166 -17.30 -24.77 -51.16
N ASN A 167 -18.24 -24.37 -50.29
CA ASN A 167 -19.62 -24.88 -50.33
C ASN A 167 -20.31 -24.56 -51.66
N GLN A 168 -20.12 -23.36 -52.20
CA GLN A 168 -20.69 -22.99 -53.49
C GLN A 168 -20.09 -23.83 -54.62
N LYS A 169 -18.76 -24.03 -54.59
CA LYS A 169 -18.08 -24.87 -55.57
C LYS A 169 -18.56 -26.32 -55.52
N LEU A 170 -18.59 -26.93 -54.33
CA LEU A 170 -19.08 -28.29 -54.16
C LEU A 170 -20.54 -28.45 -54.62
N ARG A 171 -21.39 -27.45 -54.39
CA ARG A 171 -22.76 -27.45 -54.92
C ARG A 171 -22.79 -27.42 -56.44
N ASN A 172 -22.00 -26.56 -57.07
CA ASN A 172 -21.90 -26.50 -58.53
C ASN A 172 -21.35 -27.81 -59.10
N ASP A 173 -20.31 -28.39 -58.47
CA ASP A 173 -19.71 -29.66 -58.89
C ASP A 173 -20.72 -30.81 -58.76
N LEU A 174 -21.53 -30.83 -57.69
CA LEU A 174 -22.62 -31.79 -57.54
C LEU A 174 -23.67 -31.62 -58.64
N GLU A 175 -24.10 -30.39 -58.95
CA GLU A 175 -25.08 -30.12 -60.00
C GLU A 175 -24.58 -30.59 -61.38
N VAL A 176 -23.31 -30.31 -61.70
CA VAL A 176 -22.65 -30.78 -62.93
C VAL A 176 -22.57 -32.30 -62.96
N LEU A 177 -22.11 -32.95 -61.89
CA LEU A 177 -21.99 -34.41 -61.82
C LEU A 177 -23.35 -35.09 -61.92
N THR A 178 -24.40 -34.54 -61.29
CA THR A 178 -25.76 -35.07 -61.44
C THR A 178 -26.25 -34.95 -62.86
N ALA A 179 -26.05 -33.80 -63.51
CA ALA A 179 -26.42 -33.60 -64.91
C ALA A 179 -25.64 -34.53 -65.86
N GLU A 180 -24.37 -34.78 -65.58
CA GLU A 180 -23.53 -35.69 -66.35
C GLU A 180 -23.96 -37.15 -66.16
N ASN A 181 -24.35 -37.53 -64.94
CA ASN A 181 -24.89 -38.86 -64.64
C ASN A 181 -26.26 -39.08 -65.32
N GLU A 182 -27.18 -38.13 -65.22
CA GLU A 182 -28.47 -38.16 -65.92
C GLU A 182 -28.26 -38.26 -67.44
N ARG A 183 -27.30 -37.51 -67.99
CA ARG A 183 -26.94 -37.60 -69.42
C ARG A 183 -26.38 -38.97 -69.79
N LEU A 184 -25.48 -39.53 -68.98
CA LEU A 184 -24.91 -40.86 -69.18
C LEU A 184 -25.99 -41.94 -69.14
N GLU A 185 -26.90 -41.86 -68.18
CA GLU A 185 -28.03 -42.78 -68.04
C GLU A 185 -28.98 -42.68 -69.25
N ALA A 186 -29.34 -41.45 -69.66
CA ALA A 186 -30.13 -41.23 -70.86
C ALA A 186 -29.44 -41.75 -72.14
N SER A 187 -28.12 -41.60 -72.26
CA SER A 187 -27.37 -42.13 -73.40
C SER A 187 -27.37 -43.66 -73.42
N LYS A 188 -27.20 -44.29 -72.26
CA LYS A 188 -27.27 -45.74 -72.10
C LYS A 188 -28.66 -46.27 -72.41
N GLU A 189 -29.71 -45.60 -71.93
CA GLU A 189 -31.10 -45.95 -72.24
C GLU A 189 -31.37 -45.83 -73.74
N SER A 190 -30.88 -44.76 -74.38
CA SER A 190 -30.98 -44.57 -75.84
C SER A 190 -30.28 -45.70 -76.61
N ASP A 191 -29.09 -46.14 -76.19
CA ASP A 191 -28.37 -47.27 -76.80
C ASP A 191 -29.16 -48.59 -76.68
N PHE A 192 -29.74 -48.87 -75.50
CA PHE A 192 -30.60 -50.04 -75.32
C PHE A 192 -31.88 -49.96 -76.17
N MET A 193 -32.48 -48.77 -76.31
CA MET A 193 -33.64 -48.54 -77.15
C MET A 193 -33.32 -48.76 -78.65
N LEU A 194 -32.16 -48.30 -79.12
CA LEU A 194 -31.70 -48.54 -80.49
C LEU A 194 -31.48 -50.04 -80.75
N LEU A 195 -30.87 -50.75 -79.81
CA LEU A 195 -30.72 -52.22 -79.88
C LEU A 195 -32.07 -52.93 -79.90
N GLY A 196 -33.02 -52.48 -79.07
CA GLY A 196 -34.40 -52.98 -79.07
C GLY A 196 -35.11 -52.73 -80.40
N ALA A 197 -34.98 -51.53 -80.96
CA ALA A 197 -35.54 -51.18 -82.27
C ALA A 197 -34.93 -52.01 -83.41
N ALA A 198 -33.61 -52.23 -83.39
CA ALA A 198 -32.92 -53.10 -84.36
C ALA A 198 -33.38 -54.56 -84.25
N LEU A 199 -33.57 -55.09 -83.03
CA LEU A 199 -34.07 -56.44 -82.79
C LEU A 199 -35.49 -56.62 -83.34
N VAL A 200 -36.39 -55.66 -83.09
CA VAL A 200 -37.77 -55.67 -83.61
C VAL A 200 -37.78 -55.64 -85.14
N LEU A 201 -37.02 -54.74 -85.76
CA LEU A 201 -36.90 -54.67 -87.23
C LEU A 201 -36.37 -55.98 -87.83
N GLY A 202 -35.33 -56.57 -87.21
CA GLY A 202 -34.78 -57.87 -87.62
C GLY A 202 -35.81 -59.00 -87.50
N GLY A 203 -36.59 -59.03 -86.43
CA GLY A 203 -37.68 -59.99 -86.23
C GLY A 203 -38.79 -59.87 -87.28
N VAL A 204 -39.19 -58.64 -87.62
CA VAL A 204 -40.17 -58.37 -88.68
C VAL A 204 -39.66 -58.81 -90.06
N LEU A 205 -38.39 -58.52 -90.39
CA LEU A 205 -37.77 -58.98 -91.62
C LEU A 205 -37.75 -60.51 -91.72
N LEU A 206 -37.35 -61.21 -90.66
CA LEU A 206 -37.36 -62.67 -90.61
C LEU A 206 -38.78 -63.24 -90.77
N ALA A 207 -39.78 -62.66 -90.09
CA ALA A 207 -41.17 -63.07 -90.21
C ALA A 207 -41.72 -62.92 -91.65
N LEU A 208 -41.20 -61.97 -92.43
CA LEU A 208 -41.60 -61.75 -93.82
C LEU A 208 -40.84 -62.64 -94.83
N ILE A 209 -39.57 -62.98 -94.53
CA ILE A 209 -38.72 -63.81 -95.40
C ILE A 209 -38.99 -65.31 -95.23
N ILE A 210 -39.24 -65.81 -94.01
CA ILE A 210 -39.46 -67.24 -93.72
C ILE A 210 -40.63 -67.85 -94.51
N PRO A 211 -41.80 -67.19 -94.67
CA PRO A 211 -42.91 -67.71 -95.49
C PRO A 211 -42.54 -67.85 -96.97
N MET A 212 -41.60 -67.03 -97.46
CA MET A 212 -41.24 -66.94 -98.87
C MET A 212 -40.25 -68.03 -99.32
N LEU A 213 -39.54 -68.67 -98.38
CA LEU A 213 -38.65 -69.81 -98.64
C LEU A 213 -39.34 -71.19 -98.51
N LYS A 214 -40.65 -71.24 -98.26
CA LYS A 214 -41.39 -72.51 -98.12
C LYS A 214 -41.70 -73.11 -99.50
N PRO A 215 -41.16 -74.30 -99.87
CA PRO A 215 -41.39 -74.89 -101.19
C PRO A 215 -42.82 -75.43 -101.31
N THR A 216 -43.55 -75.03 -102.35
CA THR A 216 -44.91 -75.50 -102.64
C THR A 216 -44.85 -76.84 -103.38
N ARG A 217 -45.37 -77.91 -102.75
CA ARG A 217 -45.63 -79.18 -103.45
C ARG A 217 -47.05 -79.17 -104.01
N LYS A 218 -47.13 -79.30 -105.33
CA LYS A 218 -48.35 -79.45 -106.12
C LYS A 218 -49.11 -80.72 -105.71
N THR A 219 -50.43 -80.58 -105.60
CA THR A 219 -51.41 -81.66 -105.67
C THR A 219 -51.48 -82.19 -107.10
N ASP A 220 -51.58 -83.50 -107.27
CA ASP A 220 -52.18 -84.11 -108.45
C ASP A 220 -53.27 -85.10 -108.00
N ASN A 221 -54.49 -84.86 -108.48
CA ASN A 221 -55.59 -85.81 -108.56
C ASN A 221 -55.25 -86.88 -109.61
N TRP A 222 -55.48 -88.17 -109.33
CA TRP A 222 -56.42 -89.08 -110.04
C TRP A 222 -56.11 -90.57 -109.79
N ALA A 223 -57.17 -91.39 -109.91
CA ALA A 223 -57.31 -92.85 -109.78
C ALA A 223 -57.67 -93.41 -108.39
#